data_AF-A0A536T364-F1
#
_entry.id   AF-A0A536T364-F1
#
_cell.length_a   1.000
_cell.length_b   1.000
_cell.length_c   1.000
_cell.angle_alpha   90.00
_cell.angle_beta   90.00
_cell.angle_gamma   90.00
#
_symmetry.space_group_name_H-M   'P 1'
#
loop_
_entity.id
_entity.type
_entity.pdbx_description
1 polymer ?
#
loop_
_entity_poly.entity_id
_entity_poly.type
_entity_poly.pdbx_seq_one_letter_code
_entity_poly.pdbx_strand_id
1 'polypeptide(L)'
;MEWRRVDGVLLLDKPRGLSSNAVLQQAKRLYRAEKAGHTGTLDPLATGLLPLCFGHATKFAHMLLDAEKTYAATIRFGETTTTGDAEGTVLERHRVEFTEQALSAALQRFVG
;
A
#
# COMPACT_ATOMS: atom_id res chain seq x y z
N MET A 1 1.91 -26.87 16.67
CA MET A 1 2.45 -25.53 16.98
C MET A 1 1.34 -24.73 17.65
N GLU A 2 1.58 -24.18 18.85
CA GLU A 2 0.55 -23.49 19.65
C GLU A 2 0.50 -21.99 19.30
N TRP A 3 -0.72 -21.44 19.21
CA TRP A 3 -0.96 -20.01 19.01
C TRP A 3 -0.87 -19.25 20.36
N ARG A 4 -0.55 -17.97 20.30
CA ARG A 4 -0.30 -17.09 21.44
C ARG A 4 -1.24 -15.89 21.39
N ARG A 5 -1.69 -15.46 22.55
CA ARG A 5 -2.26 -14.12 22.74
C ARG A 5 -1.13 -13.09 22.64
N VAL A 6 -1.13 -12.36 21.54
CA VAL A 6 -0.18 -11.28 21.24
C VAL A 6 -1.01 -10.03 20.99
N ASP A 7 -0.72 -8.98 21.75
CA ASP A 7 -1.35 -7.68 21.63
C ASP A 7 -0.29 -6.66 21.23
N GLY A 8 -0.56 -5.88 20.18
CA GLY A 8 0.37 -4.83 19.74
C GLY A 8 0.21 -4.47 18.28
N VAL A 9 1.05 -3.54 17.83
CA VAL A 9 1.12 -3.08 16.44
C VAL A 9 2.55 -3.27 15.93
N LEU A 10 2.69 -3.93 14.78
CA LEU A 10 3.95 -4.02 14.05
C LEU A 10 3.91 -3.02 12.89
N LEU A 11 4.85 -2.10 12.88
CA LEU A 11 5.10 -1.21 11.74
C LEU A 11 5.98 -1.96 10.76
N LEU A 12 5.35 -2.63 9.79
CA LEU A 12 6.06 -3.46 8.83
C LEU A 12 6.36 -2.65 7.57
N ASP A 13 7.57 -2.77 7.05
CA ASP A 13 7.90 -2.32 5.70
C ASP A 13 7.56 -3.44 4.70
N LYS A 14 6.51 -3.24 3.90
CA LYS A 14 5.98 -4.25 2.99
C LYS A 14 6.96 -4.43 1.83
N PRO A 15 7.47 -5.65 1.59
CA PRO A 15 8.26 -5.90 0.39
C PRO A 15 7.38 -5.83 -0.87
N ARG A 16 8.02 -5.54 -2.00
CA ARG A 16 7.40 -5.58 -3.32
C ARG A 16 7.02 -7.00 -3.70
N GLY A 17 5.95 -7.14 -4.48
CA GLY A 17 5.47 -8.40 -5.07
C GLY A 17 4.59 -9.24 -4.15
N LEU A 18 4.47 -8.87 -2.87
CA LEU A 18 3.54 -9.52 -1.94
C LEU A 18 2.30 -8.68 -1.72
N SER A 19 1.13 -9.33 -1.67
CA SER A 19 -0.10 -8.68 -1.21
C SER A 19 -0.03 -8.38 0.29
N SER A 20 -0.77 -7.35 0.71
CA SER A 20 -0.86 -6.97 2.14
C SER A 20 -1.32 -8.14 3.02
N ASN A 21 -2.26 -8.96 2.54
CA ASN A 21 -2.70 -10.15 3.28
C ASN A 21 -1.62 -11.24 3.34
N ALA A 22 -0.85 -11.47 2.27
CA ALA A 22 0.23 -12.46 2.30
C ALA A 22 1.26 -12.12 3.39
N VAL A 23 1.62 -10.84 3.48
CA VAL A 23 2.55 -10.33 4.50
C VAL A 23 1.95 -10.41 5.91
N LEU A 24 0.67 -10.07 6.07
CA LEU A 24 -0.07 -10.26 7.34
C LEU A 24 -0.02 -11.72 7.81
N GLN A 25 -0.28 -12.69 6.92
CA GLN A 25 -0.26 -14.11 7.29
C GLN A 25 1.14 -14.59 7.68
N GLN A 26 2.18 -14.11 7.00
CA GLN A 26 3.57 -14.39 7.37
C GLN A 26 3.89 -13.84 8.77
N ALA A 27 3.57 -12.59 9.05
CA ALA A 27 3.78 -11.96 10.35
C ALA A 27 2.97 -12.67 11.46
N LYS A 28 1.69 -12.97 11.22
CA LYS A 28 0.83 -13.72 12.15
C LYS A 28 1.47 -15.07 12.52
N ARG A 29 2.01 -15.80 11.55
CA ARG A 29 2.68 -17.08 11.77
C ARG A 29 3.99 -16.92 12.55
N LEU A 30 4.81 -15.91 12.22
CA LEU A 30 6.08 -15.64 12.91
C LEU A 30 5.88 -15.36 14.41
N TYR A 31 4.90 -14.52 14.75
CA TYR A 31 4.57 -14.22 16.14
C TYR A 31 3.71 -15.31 16.81
N ARG A 32 3.21 -16.27 16.02
CA ARG A 32 2.18 -17.25 16.42
C ARG A 32 0.96 -16.55 17.00
N ALA A 33 0.56 -15.39 16.47
CA ALA A 33 -0.56 -14.62 17.00
C ALA A 33 -1.90 -15.27 16.64
N GLU A 34 -2.80 -15.43 17.62
CA GLU A 34 -4.15 -15.96 17.39
C GLU A 34 -4.96 -15.08 16.42
N LYS A 35 -4.82 -13.76 16.56
CA LYS A 35 -5.59 -12.75 15.84
C LYS A 35 -4.65 -11.67 15.28
N ALA A 36 -4.85 -11.32 14.01
CA ALA A 36 -4.11 -10.24 13.35
C ALA A 36 -4.97 -9.59 12.25
N GLY A 37 -4.70 -8.33 11.93
CA GLY A 37 -5.28 -7.59 10.80
C GLY A 37 -4.38 -6.43 10.36
N HIS A 38 -4.46 -5.99 9.11
CA HIS A 38 -3.76 -4.81 8.62
C HIS A 38 -4.67 -3.56 8.65
N THR A 39 -4.08 -2.37 8.60
CA THR A 39 -4.81 -1.09 8.72
C THR A 39 -4.98 -0.35 7.40
N GLY A 40 -4.81 -1.06 6.29
CA GLY A 40 -4.93 -0.56 4.93
C GLY A 40 -4.37 -1.58 3.96
N THR A 41 -4.72 -1.47 2.69
CA THR A 41 -4.15 -2.31 1.64
C THR A 41 -3.14 -1.48 0.85
N LEU A 42 -1.92 -2.01 0.73
CA LEU A 42 -0.96 -1.61 -0.28
C LEU A 42 -1.00 -2.60 -1.44
N ASP A 43 -0.92 -2.08 -2.66
CA ASP A 43 -0.82 -2.88 -3.88
C ASP A 43 0.42 -3.79 -3.85
N PRO A 44 0.42 -4.92 -4.56
CA PRO A 44 1.58 -5.82 -4.64
C PRO A 44 2.86 -5.09 -5.08
N LEU A 45 2.77 -4.20 -6.06
CA LEU A 45 3.90 -3.42 -6.56
C LEU A 45 4.48 -2.44 -5.53
N ALA A 46 3.65 -1.94 -4.61
CA ALA A 46 4.03 -0.93 -3.64
C ALA A 46 4.93 -1.50 -2.55
N THR A 47 5.72 -0.63 -1.92
CA THR A 47 6.52 -0.94 -0.73
C THR A 47 6.23 0.09 0.36
N GLY A 48 6.76 -0.12 1.56
CA GLY A 48 6.63 0.85 2.65
C GLY A 48 5.65 0.43 3.74
N LEU A 49 5.24 1.42 4.53
CA LEU A 49 4.57 1.19 5.82
C LEU A 49 3.22 0.48 5.68
N LEU A 50 3.12 -0.72 6.27
CA LEU A 50 1.90 -1.49 6.46
C LEU A 50 1.74 -1.84 7.95
N PRO A 51 0.97 -1.07 8.73
CA PRO A 51 0.72 -1.39 10.12
C PRO A 51 -0.11 -2.67 10.26
N LEU A 52 0.40 -3.61 11.06
CA LEU A 52 -0.26 -4.87 11.38
C LEU A 52 -0.64 -4.87 12.87
N CYS A 53 -1.93 -4.96 13.16
CA CYS A 53 -2.44 -5.06 14.51
C CYS A 53 -2.62 -6.52 14.93
N PHE A 54 -2.26 -6.85 16.16
CA PHE A 54 -2.43 -8.17 16.77
C PHE A 54 -3.38 -8.10 17.97
N GLY A 55 -4.16 -9.17 18.17
CA GLY A 55 -5.01 -9.33 19.35
C GLY A 55 -6.01 -8.18 19.53
N HIS A 56 -6.02 -7.56 20.71
CA HIS A 56 -6.86 -6.42 21.06
C HIS A 56 -6.58 -5.18 20.23
N ALA A 57 -5.35 -5.00 19.74
CA ALA A 57 -5.00 -3.85 18.90
C ALA A 57 -5.81 -3.80 17.60
N THR A 58 -6.33 -4.95 17.12
CA THR A 58 -7.18 -4.97 15.92
C THR A 58 -8.48 -4.18 16.11
N LYS A 59 -8.93 -3.96 17.36
CA LYS A 59 -10.13 -3.14 17.64
C LYS A 59 -9.92 -1.70 17.20
N PHE A 60 -8.68 -1.23 17.16
CA PHE A 60 -8.29 0.14 16.82
C PHE A 60 -7.86 0.29 15.35
N ALA A 61 -7.89 -0.79 14.55
CA ALA A 61 -7.45 -0.75 13.16
C ALA A 61 -8.25 0.23 12.29
N HIS A 62 -9.53 0.47 12.62
CA HIS A 62 -10.39 1.44 11.94
C HIS A 62 -9.86 2.88 12.02
N MET A 63 -9.34 3.31 13.17
CA MET A 63 -8.76 4.65 13.31
C MET A 63 -7.53 4.84 12.40
N LEU A 64 -6.77 3.77 12.16
CA LEU A 64 -5.61 3.80 11.28
C LEU A 64 -5.98 3.67 9.79
N LEU A 65 -7.16 3.13 9.48
CA LEU A 65 -7.70 3.13 8.12
C LEU A 65 -7.99 4.57 7.65
N ASP A 66 -8.51 5.42 8.54
CA ASP A 66 -8.86 6.81 8.25
C ASP A 66 -7.69 7.80 8.41
N ALA A 67 -6.54 7.33 8.89
CA ALA A 67 -5.36 8.19 9.06
C ALA A 67 -4.83 8.71 7.72
N GLU A 68 -4.25 9.90 7.74
CA GLU A 68 -3.53 10.48 6.61
C GLU A 68 -2.36 9.59 6.19
N LYS A 69 -2.13 9.51 4.87
CA LYS A 69 -1.08 8.67 4.27
C LYS A 69 -0.32 9.48 3.25
N THR A 70 0.99 9.28 3.21
CA THR A 70 1.88 9.94 2.27
C THR A 70 2.55 8.89 1.39
N TYR A 71 2.61 9.16 0.09
CA TYR A 71 3.18 8.26 -0.89
C TYR A 71 4.25 8.98 -1.71
N ALA A 72 5.31 8.26 -2.06
CA ALA A 72 6.24 8.65 -3.11
C ALA A 72 5.99 7.73 -4.30
N ALA A 73 5.72 8.31 -5.46
CA ALA A 73 5.40 7.57 -6.68
C ALA A 73 6.21 8.10 -7.88
N THR A 74 6.48 7.22 -8.83
CA THR A 74 7.04 7.58 -10.13
C THR A 74 5.99 7.29 -11.19
N ILE A 75 5.66 8.31 -11.99
CA ILE A 75 4.65 8.20 -13.05
C ILE A 75 5.35 8.13 -14.40
N ARG A 76 4.88 7.22 -15.25
CA ARG A 76 5.24 7.18 -16.65
C ARG A 76 4.13 7.81 -17.48
N PHE A 77 4.41 8.94 -18.09
CA PHE A 77 3.47 9.59 -19.00
C PHE A 77 3.50 8.90 -20.38
N GLY A 78 2.36 8.92 -21.06
CA GLY A 78 2.23 8.46 -22.45
C GLY A 78 1.98 6.96 -22.60
N GLU A 79 1.88 6.20 -21.51
CA GLU A 79 1.47 4.80 -21.53
C GLU A 79 0.26 4.59 -20.62
N THR A 80 -0.77 3.92 -21.14
CA THR A 80 -1.90 3.44 -20.33
C THR A 80 -1.82 1.92 -20.26
N THR A 81 -2.00 1.34 -19.08
CA THR A 81 -1.95 -0.12 -18.85
C THR A 81 -3.29 -0.66 -18.35
N THR A 82 -3.48 -1.98 -18.41
CA THR A 82 -4.71 -2.65 -17.96
C THR A 82 -5.02 -2.49 -16.47
N THR A 83 -4.01 -2.25 -15.63
CA THR A 83 -4.12 -2.14 -14.17
C THR A 83 -3.94 -0.71 -13.67
N GLY A 84 -3.61 0.24 -14.55
CA GLY A 84 -3.28 1.61 -14.16
C GLY A 84 -1.90 1.76 -13.51
N ASP A 85 -1.09 0.70 -13.48
CA ASP A 85 0.26 0.68 -12.94
C ASP A 85 1.25 -0.09 -13.85
N ALA A 86 2.46 -0.30 -13.36
CA ALA A 86 3.53 -0.95 -14.13
C ALA A 86 3.44 -2.49 -14.22
N GLU A 87 2.49 -3.15 -13.54
CA GLU A 87 2.31 -4.60 -13.59
C GLU A 87 1.37 -5.03 -14.73
N GLY A 88 0.50 -4.14 -15.19
CA GLY A 88 -0.44 -4.38 -16.28
C GLY A 88 0.20 -4.35 -17.67
N THR A 89 -0.51 -4.93 -18.65
CA THR A 89 -0.10 -4.87 -20.05
C THR A 89 -0.43 -3.50 -20.64
N VAL A 90 0.46 -2.96 -21.48
CA VAL A 90 0.22 -1.69 -22.17
C VAL A 90 -0.96 -1.82 -23.13
N LEU A 91 -1.93 -0.93 -22.97
CA LEU A 91 -3.10 -0.78 -23.84
C LEU A 91 -2.82 0.21 -24.97
N GLU A 92 -2.25 1.37 -24.64
CA GLU A 92 -2.02 2.45 -25.57
C GLU A 92 -0.70 3.18 -25.28
N ARG A 93 -0.12 3.76 -26.33
CA ARG A 93 1.05 4.63 -26.25
C ARG A 93 0.81 5.91 -27.03
N HIS A 94 1.20 7.03 -26.42
CA HIS A 94 1.06 8.36 -27.00
C HIS A 94 2.37 9.15 -26.85
N ARG A 95 2.66 10.02 -27.82
CA ARG A 95 3.75 10.99 -27.67
C ARG A 95 3.36 11.99 -26.59
N VAL A 96 4.29 12.25 -25.67
CA VAL A 96 4.08 13.19 -24.56
C VAL A 96 4.87 14.45 -24.82
N GLU A 97 4.16 15.58 -24.87
CA GLU A 97 4.76 16.90 -24.97
C GLU A 97 4.05 17.84 -24.00
N PHE A 98 4.76 18.27 -22.96
CA PHE A 98 4.34 19.33 -22.07
C PHE A 98 5.56 20.01 -21.47
N THR A 99 5.41 21.25 -21.04
CA THR A 99 6.43 21.93 -20.23
C THR A 99 6.25 21.57 -18.76
N GLU A 100 7.31 21.73 -17.97
CA GLU A 100 7.24 21.57 -16.52
C GLU A 100 6.19 22.50 -15.88
N GLN A 101 6.04 23.73 -16.40
CA GLN A 101 5.01 24.65 -15.91
C GLN A 101 3.59 24.12 -16.18
N ALA A 102 3.35 23.56 -17.37
CA ALA A 102 2.06 22.97 -17.72
C ALA A 102 1.74 21.77 -16.83
N LEU A 103 2.72 20.91 -16.55
CA LEU A 103 2.56 19.77 -15.63
C LEU A 103 2.25 20.26 -14.21
N SER A 104 3.02 21.22 -13.68
CA SER A 104 2.80 21.77 -12.34
C SER A 104 1.41 22.39 -12.21
N ALA A 105 0.95 23.15 -13.20
CA ALA A 105 -0.39 23.74 -13.20
C ALA A 105 -1.50 22.67 -13.23
N ALA A 106 -1.29 21.58 -13.97
CA ALA A 106 -2.23 20.46 -13.99
C ALA A 106 -2.29 19.74 -12.63
N LEU A 107 -1.15 19.48 -11.99
CA LEU A 107 -1.08 18.81 -10.69
C LEU A 107 -1.79 19.60 -9.57
N GLN A 108 -1.72 20.93 -9.59
CA GLN A 108 -2.42 21.76 -8.60
C GLN A 108 -3.94 21.55 -8.60
N ARG A 109 -4.54 21.11 -9.72
CA ARG A 109 -5.97 20.82 -9.80
C ARG A 109 -6.39 19.58 -9.02
N PHE A 110 -5.45 18.76 -8.60
CA PHE A 110 -5.67 17.55 -7.78
C PHE A 110 -5.42 17.79 -6.29
N VAL A 111 -5.05 19.01 -5.89
CA VAL A 111 -4.88 19.40 -4.48
C VAL A 111 -6.20 19.96 -3.97
N GLY A 112 -6.74 19.38 -2.90
CA GLY A 112 -8.00 19.76 -2.26
C GLY A 112 -8.32 18.95 -1.03
#